data_AF-A0A1M5AIR4-F1
#
_entry.id   AF-A0A1M5AIR4-F1
#
_cell.length_a   1.000
_cell.length_b   1.000
_cell.length_c   1.000
_cell.angle_alpha   90.00
_cell.angle_beta   90.00
_cell.angle_gamma   90.00
#
_symmetry.space_group_name_H-M   'P 1'
#
loop_
_entity.id
_entity.type
_entity.pdbx_description
1 polymer ?
#
loop_
_entity_poly.entity_id
_entity_poly.type
_entity_poly.pdbx_seq_one_letter_code
_entity_poly.pdbx_strand_id
1 'polypeptide(L)'
;MSALYDFFLTPQPKDSNKKRYHARLVVRDTITLEDIAGIIESRSSLRKGDVIGSFIEFANVFKDELSNGNSIHIEGVGSFRIKAESPEVRSPKEIRAEHIRCAGVVFTPEKELLRKLKATTFEKVRETRRSQELSDIEIDGKLAEFFKDHDYITTRQLCALCGLRKATSLRRLQKRVEEGRMTHPGYLRSPFYFPVPGWFGVSRNR
;
A
#
# COMPACT_ATOMS: atom_id res chain seq x y z
N MET A 1 -13.68 9.27 20.21
CA MET A 1 -13.42 8.99 18.79
C MET A 1 -12.61 7.70 18.72
N SER A 2 -13.02 6.71 17.92
CA SER A 2 -12.37 5.40 17.81
C SER A 2 -11.60 5.26 16.49
N ALA A 3 -10.43 4.63 16.54
CA ALA A 3 -9.69 4.20 15.37
C ALA A 3 -10.27 2.89 14.82
N LEU A 4 -10.45 2.81 13.50
CA LEU A 4 -11.05 1.63 12.90
C LEU A 4 -10.01 0.54 12.64
N TYR A 5 -10.35 -0.72 12.88
CA TYR A 5 -9.48 -1.86 12.57
C TYR A 5 -10.22 -3.00 11.87
N ASP A 6 -9.45 -3.86 11.19
CA ASP A 6 -9.90 -5.16 10.68
C ASP A 6 -8.82 -6.22 10.92
N PHE A 7 -9.18 -7.50 10.84
CA PHE A 7 -8.27 -8.63 11.01
C PHE A 7 -7.70 -9.10 9.68
N PHE A 8 -6.38 -9.18 9.58
CA PHE A 8 -5.65 -9.65 8.40
C PHE A 8 -4.94 -10.96 8.70
N LEU A 9 -4.89 -11.86 7.71
CA LEU A 9 -4.16 -13.11 7.83
C LEU A 9 -2.67 -12.80 8.06
N THR A 10 -2.11 -13.41 9.09
CA THR A 10 -0.68 -13.34 9.38
C THR A 10 0.04 -14.36 8.50
N PRO A 11 1.01 -13.96 7.65
CA PRO A 11 1.82 -14.91 6.90
C PRO A 11 2.40 -15.97 7.84
N GLN A 12 2.16 -17.25 7.53
CA GLN A 12 2.65 -18.36 8.32
C GLN A 12 3.80 -19.07 7.57
N PRO A 13 4.76 -19.68 8.29
CA PRO A 13 5.70 -20.63 7.70
C PRO A 13 4.95 -21.76 6.98
N LYS A 14 5.54 -22.31 5.91
CA LYS A 14 4.89 -23.29 5.02
C LYS A 14 4.34 -24.52 5.74
N ASP A 15 4.96 -24.92 6.85
CA ASP A 15 4.59 -26.13 7.62
C ASP A 15 3.53 -25.89 8.70
N SER A 16 3.03 -24.66 8.83
CA SER A 16 2.01 -24.34 9.83
C SER A 16 0.60 -24.48 9.26
N ASN A 17 -0.16 -25.44 9.79
CA ASN A 17 -1.57 -25.65 9.39
C ASN A 17 -2.56 -24.71 10.14
N LYS A 18 -2.06 -23.73 10.92
CA LYS A 18 -2.90 -22.85 11.74
C LYS A 18 -3.04 -21.46 11.10
N LYS A 19 -4.26 -21.08 10.73
CA LYS A 19 -4.57 -19.68 10.34
C LYS A 19 -4.49 -18.77 11.57
N ARG A 20 -3.67 -17.72 11.50
CA ARG A 20 -3.59 -16.66 12.53
C ARG A 20 -3.96 -15.34 11.91
N TYR A 21 -4.57 -14.46 12.70
CA TYR A 21 -4.93 -13.11 12.29
C TYR A 21 -4.29 -12.09 13.22
N HIS A 22 -4.01 -10.90 12.67
CA HIS A 22 -3.64 -9.74 13.46
C HIS A 22 -4.52 -8.55 13.06
N ALA A 23 -4.89 -7.74 14.05
CA ALA A 23 -5.58 -6.50 13.80
C ALA A 23 -4.65 -5.53 13.05
N ARG A 24 -5.18 -4.84 12.05
CA ARG A 24 -4.53 -3.70 11.40
C ARG A 24 -5.49 -2.52 11.40
N LEU A 25 -4.93 -1.32 11.56
CA LEU A 25 -5.65 -0.08 11.37
C LEU A 25 -6.21 -0.02 9.94
N VAL A 26 -7.48 0.33 9.82
CA VAL A 26 -8.11 0.70 8.56
C VAL A 26 -8.07 2.23 8.50
N VAL A 27 -7.23 2.75 7.61
CA VAL A 27 -7.14 4.19 7.36
C VAL A 27 -8.51 4.67 6.86
N ARG A 28 -9.10 5.64 7.58
CA ARG A 28 -10.41 6.21 7.24
C ARG A 28 -10.27 7.15 6.05
N ASP A 29 -9.45 8.18 6.21
CA ASP A 29 -9.19 9.22 5.23
C ASP A 29 -7.71 9.64 5.28
N THR A 30 -7.27 10.29 4.21
CA THR A 30 -5.98 10.99 4.16
C THR A 30 -6.26 12.46 4.36
N ILE A 31 -5.75 13.02 5.47
CA ILE A 31 -5.88 14.45 5.77
C ILE A 31 -4.75 15.21 5.06
N THR A 32 -5.11 16.19 4.22
CA THR A 32 -4.18 17.00 3.42
C THR A 32 -3.70 18.25 4.16
N LEU A 33 -2.72 18.97 3.58
CA LEU A 33 -2.29 20.26 4.13
C LEU A 33 -3.43 21.29 4.08
N GLU A 34 -4.24 21.29 3.02
CA GLU A 34 -5.43 22.14 2.89
C GLU A 34 -6.45 21.86 4.01
N ASP A 35 -6.69 20.59 4.35
CA ASP A 35 -7.60 20.21 5.44
C ASP A 35 -7.04 20.70 6.79
N ILE A 36 -5.74 20.48 7.04
CA ILE A 36 -5.06 20.94 8.25
C ILE A 36 -5.12 22.47 8.37
N ALA A 37 -4.85 23.19 7.27
CA ALA A 37 -4.90 24.64 7.23
C ALA A 37 -6.30 25.17 7.55
N GLY A 38 -7.36 24.51 7.05
CA GLY A 38 -8.73 24.85 7.42
C GLY A 38 -9.05 24.61 8.89
N ILE A 39 -8.55 23.53 9.48
CA ILE A 39 -8.72 23.26 10.91
C ILE A 39 -7.99 24.33 11.74
N ILE A 40 -6.77 24.71 11.37
CA ILE A 40 -5.98 25.74 12.08
C ILE A 40 -6.63 27.11 11.97
N GLU A 41 -7.06 27.51 10.78
CA GLU A 41 -7.78 28.78 10.56
C GLU A 41 -9.04 28.87 11.42
N SER A 42 -9.78 27.77 11.59
CA SER A 42 -10.97 27.75 12.45
C SER A 42 -10.68 27.90 13.96
N ARG A 43 -9.42 27.77 14.37
CA ARG A 43 -8.99 27.73 15.79
C ARG A 43 -7.98 28.82 16.15
N SER A 44 -7.63 29.68 15.21
CA SER A 44 -6.59 30.70 15.38
C SER A 44 -6.87 31.93 14.52
N SER A 45 -6.00 32.95 14.61
CA SER A 45 -6.04 34.12 13.74
C SER A 45 -5.34 33.91 12.39
N LEU A 46 -4.66 32.78 12.19
CA LEU A 46 -3.95 32.47 10.95
C LEU A 46 -4.93 32.21 9.82
N ARG A 47 -4.64 32.75 8.62
CA ARG A 47 -5.38 32.38 7.42
C ARG A 47 -4.81 31.10 6.83
N LYS A 48 -5.64 30.38 6.06
CA LYS A 48 -5.19 29.20 5.31
C LYS A 48 -3.93 29.48 4.49
N GLY A 49 -3.86 30.64 3.83
CA GLY A 49 -2.71 31.05 3.02
C GLY A 49 -1.42 31.13 3.85
N ASP A 50 -1.49 31.69 5.06
CA ASP A 50 -0.34 31.81 5.96
C ASP A 50 0.17 30.42 6.40
N VAL A 51 -0.75 29.52 6.75
CA VAL A 51 -0.41 28.16 7.16
C VAL A 51 0.24 27.40 6.00
N ILE A 52 -0.38 27.42 4.81
CA ILE A 52 0.13 26.71 3.64
C ILE A 52 1.51 27.25 3.25
N GLY A 53 1.67 28.58 3.14
CA GLY A 53 2.94 29.20 2.82
C GLY A 53 4.03 28.84 3.82
N SER A 54 3.71 28.85 5.13
CA SER A 54 4.67 28.47 6.17
C SER A 54 5.11 27.00 6.04
N PHE A 55 4.21 26.08 5.72
CA PHE A 55 4.56 24.67 5.55
C PHE A 55 5.34 24.38 4.26
N ILE A 56 5.11 25.15 3.20
CA ILE A 56 5.93 25.08 1.97
C ILE A 56 7.36 25.50 2.27
N GLU A 57 7.56 26.66 2.90
CA GLU A 57 8.91 27.10 3.26
C GLU A 57 9.56 26.20 4.31
N PHE A 58 8.78 25.72 5.27
CA PHE A 58 9.26 24.72 6.21
C PHE A 58 9.76 23.47 5.49
N ALA A 59 9.11 23.00 4.42
CA ALA A 59 9.58 21.84 3.66
C ALA A 59 10.95 22.09 2.98
N ASN A 60 11.21 23.31 2.51
CA ASN A 60 12.52 23.71 1.98
C ASN A 60 13.59 23.67 3.08
N VAL A 61 13.35 24.34 4.21
CA VAL A 61 14.25 24.33 5.37
C VAL A 61 14.48 22.90 5.87
N PHE A 62 13.42 22.10 5.92
CA PHE A 62 13.48 20.70 6.36
C PHE A 62 14.40 19.87 5.48
N LYS A 63 14.30 20.03 4.16
CA LYS A 63 15.19 19.36 3.21
C LYS A 63 16.64 19.79 3.41
N ASP A 64 16.90 21.09 3.54
CA ASP A 64 18.27 21.62 3.62
C ASP A 64 18.95 21.19 4.92
N GLU A 65 18.27 21.32 6.05
CA GLU A 65 18.79 20.92 7.36
C GLU A 65 19.04 19.41 7.45
N LEU A 66 18.13 18.58 6.93
CA LEU A 66 18.38 17.14 6.86
C LEU A 66 19.56 16.81 5.96
N SER A 67 19.72 17.51 4.83
CA SER A 67 20.85 17.31 3.91
C SER A 67 22.18 17.72 4.54
N ASN A 68 22.16 18.68 5.47
CA ASN A 68 23.31 19.06 6.30
C ASN A 68 23.61 18.05 7.42
N GLY A 69 22.81 16.99 7.56
CA GLY A 69 22.96 15.98 8.61
C GLY A 69 22.38 16.39 9.96
N ASN A 70 21.69 17.53 10.04
CA ASN A 70 21.06 17.99 11.27
C ASN A 70 19.81 17.16 11.61
N SER A 71 19.50 17.10 12.91
CA SER A 71 18.25 16.53 13.40
C SER A 71 17.27 17.66 13.70
N ILE A 72 16.08 17.63 13.10
CA ILE A 72 15.02 18.60 13.35
C ILE A 72 14.09 18.04 14.41
N HIS A 73 13.92 18.74 15.53
CA HIS A 73 12.95 18.41 16.58
C HIS A 73 11.78 19.39 16.55
N ILE A 74 10.56 18.85 16.53
CA ILE A 74 9.32 19.62 16.62
C ILE A 74 8.61 19.21 17.91
N GLU A 75 8.44 20.16 18.82
CA GLU A 75 7.77 19.95 20.10
C GLU A 75 6.35 19.40 19.91
N GLY A 76 6.00 18.38 20.70
CA GLY A 76 4.70 17.70 20.62
C GLY A 76 4.58 16.70 19.47
N VAL A 77 5.57 16.62 18.57
CA VAL A 77 5.59 15.71 17.41
C VAL A 77 6.71 14.68 17.55
N GLY A 78 7.97 15.14 17.57
CA GLY A 78 9.15 14.28 17.63
C GLY A 78 10.31 14.80 16.79
N SER A 79 11.28 13.92 16.51
CA SER A 79 12.51 14.26 15.81
C SER A 79 12.65 13.54 14.47
N PHE A 80 13.22 14.24 13.50
CA PHE A 80 13.52 13.74 12.16
C PHE A 80 15.02 13.84 11.89
N ARG A 81 15.61 12.78 11.34
CA ARG A 81 17.02 12.77 10.92
C ARG A 81 17.22 11.88 9.70
N ILE A 82 18.28 12.11 8.93
CA ILE A 82 18.62 11.24 7.80
C ILE A 82 19.06 9.85 8.26
N LYS A 83 18.74 8.84 7.46
CA LYS A 83 19.28 7.48 7.57
C LYS A 83 20.35 7.30 6.50
N ALA A 84 21.60 7.13 6.92
CA ALA A 84 22.67 6.72 6.03
C ALA A 84 22.63 5.19 5.82
N GLU A 85 22.95 4.75 4.61
CA GLU A 85 23.16 3.35 4.26
C GLU A 85 24.42 3.20 3.43
N SER A 86 25.11 2.08 3.66
CA SER A 86 26.29 1.68 2.92
C SER A 86 26.30 0.16 2.72
N PRO A 87 27.07 -0.35 1.76
CA PRO A 87 27.44 -1.76 1.73
C PRO A 87 28.11 -2.18 3.04
N GLU A 88 28.03 -3.47 3.36
CA GLU A 88 28.80 -4.07 4.44
C GLU A 88 30.28 -4.17 4.02
N VAL A 89 31.19 -3.75 4.90
CA VAL A 89 32.63 -3.77 4.67
C VAL A 89 33.35 -4.44 5.83
N ARG A 90 34.50 -5.06 5.57
CA ARG A 90 35.29 -5.76 6.60
C ARG A 90 36.16 -4.81 7.41
N SER A 91 36.45 -3.64 6.84
CA SER A 91 37.25 -2.59 7.48
C SER A 91 36.75 -1.20 7.10
N PRO A 92 36.76 -0.21 8.01
CA PRO A 92 36.42 1.18 7.69
C PRO A 92 37.25 1.82 6.57
N LYS A 93 38.44 1.27 6.27
CA LYS A 93 39.31 1.76 5.17
C LYS A 93 38.82 1.37 3.78
N GLU A 94 37.91 0.41 3.68
CA GLU A 94 37.40 -0.12 2.40
C GLU A 94 36.34 0.78 1.78
N ILE A 95 35.77 1.71 2.56
CA ILE A 95 34.69 2.59 2.12
C ILE A 95 35.07 4.06 2.21
N ARG A 96 34.48 4.84 1.31
CA ARG A 96 34.58 6.29 1.28
C ARG A 96 33.19 6.92 1.31
N ALA A 97 33.11 8.21 1.61
CA ALA A 97 31.85 8.93 1.76
C ALA A 97 30.95 8.84 0.51
N GLU A 98 31.52 8.76 -0.69
CA GLU A 98 30.80 8.67 -1.96
C GLU A 98 30.00 7.36 -2.10
N HIS A 99 30.31 6.35 -1.29
CA HIS A 99 29.57 5.08 -1.24
C HIS A 99 28.42 5.10 -0.23
N ILE A 100 28.32 6.15 0.59
CA ILE A 100 27.24 6.34 1.56
C ILE A 100 26.08 7.04 0.87
N ARG A 101 24.87 6.54 1.06
CA ARG A 101 23.65 7.10 0.47
C ARG A 101 22.61 7.39 1.54
N CYS A 102 21.72 8.35 1.25
CA CYS A 102 20.53 8.56 2.06
C CYS A 102 19.51 7.45 1.76
N ALA A 103 19.22 6.61 2.74
CA ALA A 103 18.23 5.54 2.68
C ALA A 103 16.82 5.98 3.11
N GLY A 104 16.68 7.20 3.61
CA GLY A 104 15.42 7.78 4.02
C GLY A 104 15.55 8.66 5.26
N VAL A 105 14.41 8.94 5.89
CA VAL A 105 14.32 9.75 7.11
C VAL A 105 13.82 8.87 8.25
N VAL A 106 14.50 8.93 9.39
CA VAL A 106 14.06 8.31 10.64
C VAL A 106 13.21 9.32 11.38
N PHE A 107 11.96 8.97 11.66
CA PHE A 107 11.09 9.68 12.58
C PHE A 107 11.10 8.99 13.95
N THR A 108 11.45 9.73 14.99
CA THR A 108 11.32 9.30 16.39
C THR A 108 10.20 10.11 17.03
N PRO A 109 9.01 9.52 17.27
CA PRO A 109 7.92 10.25 17.90
C PRO A 109 8.27 10.59 19.35
N GLU A 110 7.76 11.72 19.82
CA GLU A 110 7.93 12.10 21.23
C GLU A 110 7.24 11.08 22.15
N LYS A 111 7.85 10.80 23.31
CA LYS A 111 7.31 9.86 24.31
C LYS A 111 5.91 10.27 24.77
N GLU A 112 5.68 11.58 24.92
CA GLU A 112 4.41 12.11 25.38
C GLU A 112 3.30 11.95 24.32
N LEU A 113 3.63 12.18 23.05
CA LEU A 113 2.74 11.89 21.93
C LEU A 113 2.33 10.41 21.93
N LEU A 114 3.31 9.50 22.03
CA LEU A 114 3.02 8.06 22.10
C LEU A 114 2.16 7.69 23.31
N ARG A 115 2.39 8.31 24.47
CA ARG A 115 1.59 8.08 25.68
C ARG A 115 0.12 8.46 25.45
N LYS A 116 -0.13 9.63 24.85
CA LYS A 116 -1.49 10.09 24.49
C LYS A 116 -2.15 9.16 23.48
N LEU A 117 -1.41 8.72 22.46
CA LEU A 117 -1.93 7.82 21.42
C LEU A 117 -2.25 6.40 21.94
N LYS A 118 -1.58 5.91 23.00
CA LYS A 118 -1.91 4.63 23.63
C LYS A 118 -3.31 4.58 24.23
N ALA A 119 -3.90 5.74 24.57
CA ALA A 119 -5.27 5.82 25.06
C ALA A 119 -6.33 5.74 23.94
N THR A 120 -5.92 5.61 22.67
CA THR A 120 -6.82 5.49 21.53
C THR A 120 -7.65 4.21 21.65
N THR A 121 -8.97 4.35 21.53
CA THR A 121 -9.90 3.22 21.48
C THR A 121 -10.06 2.72 20.05
N PHE A 122 -10.33 1.43 19.90
CA PHE A 122 -10.45 0.78 18.59
C PHE A 122 -11.84 0.19 18.39
N GLU A 123 -12.34 0.31 17.16
CA GLU A 123 -13.62 -0.26 16.76
C GLU A 123 -13.45 -1.07 15.47
N LYS A 124 -14.06 -2.26 15.43
CA LYS A 124 -13.99 -3.11 14.24
C LYS A 124 -14.84 -2.50 13.13
N VAL A 125 -14.31 -2.44 11.91
CA VAL A 125 -15.12 -2.02 10.76
C VAL A 125 -16.33 -2.93 10.58
N ARG A 126 -17.51 -2.33 10.36
CA ARG A 126 -18.76 -3.09 10.10
C ARG A 126 -18.73 -3.79 8.74
N GLU A 127 -18.18 -3.09 7.74
CA GLU A 127 -18.04 -3.60 6.38
C GLU A 127 -16.56 -3.63 6.00
N THR A 128 -16.09 -4.80 5.54
CA THR A 128 -14.72 -4.93 5.08
C THR A 128 -14.64 -4.58 3.59
N ARG A 129 -13.75 -3.66 3.22
CA ARG A 129 -13.41 -3.39 1.80
C ARG A 129 -12.46 -4.45 1.22
N ARG A 130 -12.32 -5.61 1.86
CA ARG A 130 -11.51 -6.71 1.35
C ARG A 130 -12.21 -7.29 0.13
N SER A 131 -11.40 -7.61 -0.89
CA SER A 131 -11.84 -8.53 -1.93
C SER A 131 -12.41 -9.77 -1.25
N GLN A 132 -13.57 -10.27 -1.68
CA GLN A 132 -14.08 -11.56 -1.21
C GLN A 132 -12.98 -12.62 -1.35
N GLU A 133 -12.84 -13.51 -0.35
CA GLU A 133 -11.95 -14.67 -0.46
C GLU A 133 -12.56 -15.67 -1.45
N LEU A 134 -12.45 -15.38 -2.75
CA LEU A 134 -12.74 -16.35 -3.80
C LEU A 134 -11.53 -17.26 -3.98
N SER A 135 -11.79 -18.56 -3.87
CA SER A 135 -10.86 -19.62 -4.24
C SER A 135 -10.55 -19.56 -5.74
N ASP A 136 -9.44 -20.17 -6.15
CA ASP A 136 -9.10 -20.21 -7.57
C ASP A 136 -10.16 -20.98 -8.39
N ILE A 137 -10.81 -21.98 -7.80
CA ILE A 137 -11.90 -22.76 -8.43
C ILE A 137 -13.13 -21.89 -8.68
N GLU A 138 -13.56 -21.07 -7.71
CA GLU A 138 -14.71 -20.17 -7.89
C GLU A 138 -14.43 -19.12 -8.97
N ILE A 139 -13.20 -18.58 -9.00
CA ILE A 139 -12.79 -17.65 -10.06
C ILE A 139 -12.77 -18.37 -11.42
N ASP A 140 -12.27 -19.60 -11.50
CA ASP A 140 -12.23 -20.38 -12.73
C ASP A 140 -13.64 -20.70 -13.24
N GLY A 141 -14.58 -21.03 -12.36
CA GLY A 141 -15.99 -21.23 -12.73
C GLY A 141 -16.63 -19.95 -13.29
N LYS A 142 -16.37 -18.80 -12.65
CA LYS A 142 -16.83 -17.50 -13.17
C LYS A 142 -16.22 -17.13 -14.52
N LEU A 143 -14.92 -17.41 -14.71
CA LEU A 143 -14.23 -17.21 -15.98
C LEU A 143 -14.80 -18.13 -17.06
N ALA A 144 -15.09 -19.39 -16.75
CA ALA A 144 -15.70 -20.33 -17.68
C ALA A 144 -17.07 -19.86 -18.18
N GLU A 145 -17.90 -19.33 -17.27
CA GLU A 145 -19.18 -18.72 -17.68
C GLU A 145 -18.97 -17.48 -18.55
N PHE A 146 -18.03 -16.61 -18.16
CA PHE A 146 -17.73 -15.37 -18.88
C PHE A 146 -17.26 -15.62 -20.32
N PHE A 147 -16.42 -16.64 -20.53
CA PHE A 147 -15.84 -16.96 -21.85
C PHE A 147 -16.81 -17.70 -22.80
N LYS A 148 -18.04 -18.01 -22.38
CA LYS A 148 -19.06 -18.50 -23.32
C LYS A 148 -19.41 -17.44 -24.36
N ASP A 149 -19.47 -16.18 -23.94
CA ASP A 149 -19.94 -15.05 -24.76
C ASP A 149 -18.84 -14.02 -25.07
N HIS A 150 -17.64 -14.20 -24.53
CA HIS A 150 -16.53 -13.26 -24.66
C HIS A 150 -15.25 -13.97 -25.06
N ASP A 151 -14.48 -13.41 -25.99
CA ASP A 151 -13.21 -14.02 -26.43
C ASP A 151 -12.03 -13.68 -25.50
N TYR A 152 -12.14 -12.59 -24.72
CA TYR A 152 -11.10 -12.14 -23.81
C TYR A 152 -11.70 -11.47 -22.58
N ILE A 153 -10.91 -11.41 -21.50
CA ILE A 153 -11.24 -10.67 -20.29
C ILE A 153 -10.16 -9.63 -19.99
N THR A 154 -10.57 -8.49 -19.45
CA THR A 154 -9.68 -7.49 -18.90
C THR A 154 -9.60 -7.56 -17.39
N THR A 155 -8.55 -7.00 -16.79
CA THR A 155 -8.47 -6.88 -15.32
C THR A 155 -9.69 -6.18 -14.74
N ARG A 156 -10.24 -5.15 -15.42
CA ARG A 156 -11.42 -4.41 -14.97
C ARG A 156 -12.67 -5.30 -14.98
N GLN A 157 -12.87 -6.08 -16.04
CA GLN A 157 -13.98 -7.03 -16.10
C GLN A 157 -13.86 -8.10 -15.02
N LEU A 158 -12.66 -8.64 -14.75
CA LEU A 158 -12.48 -9.58 -13.65
C LEU A 158 -12.77 -8.94 -12.28
N CYS A 159 -12.39 -7.67 -12.08
CA CYS A 159 -12.75 -6.95 -10.85
C CYS A 159 -14.28 -6.93 -10.66
N ALA A 160 -15.02 -6.58 -11.71
CA ALA A 160 -16.48 -6.54 -11.67
C ALA A 160 -17.09 -7.93 -11.46
N LEU A 161 -16.60 -8.95 -12.18
CA LEU A 161 -17.08 -10.33 -12.14
C LEU A 161 -16.90 -10.98 -10.76
N CYS A 162 -15.79 -10.67 -10.10
CA CYS A 162 -15.38 -11.34 -8.86
C CYS A 162 -15.43 -10.43 -7.61
N GLY A 163 -15.83 -9.16 -7.73
CA GLY A 163 -15.81 -8.22 -6.60
C GLY A 163 -14.41 -8.03 -5.99
N LEU A 164 -13.37 -8.14 -6.82
CA LEU A 164 -11.97 -8.09 -6.39
C LEU A 164 -11.36 -6.71 -6.67
N ARG A 165 -10.42 -6.29 -5.83
CA ARG A 165 -9.57 -5.13 -6.12
C ARG A 165 -8.72 -5.36 -7.36
N LYS A 166 -8.41 -4.27 -8.09
CA LYS A 166 -7.58 -4.28 -9.32
C LYS A 166 -6.28 -5.07 -9.19
N ALA A 167 -5.51 -4.82 -8.13
CA ALA A 167 -4.25 -5.53 -7.89
C ALA A 167 -4.45 -7.04 -7.65
N THR A 168 -5.53 -7.41 -6.95
CA THR A 168 -5.87 -8.83 -6.73
C THR A 168 -6.28 -9.49 -8.04
N SER A 169 -7.17 -8.87 -8.82
CA SER A 169 -7.60 -9.37 -10.14
C SER A 169 -6.41 -9.54 -11.09
N LEU A 170 -5.51 -8.55 -11.15
CA LEU A 170 -4.31 -8.61 -11.97
C LEU A 170 -3.45 -9.82 -11.61
N ARG A 171 -3.14 -9.97 -10.31
CA ARG A 171 -2.37 -11.11 -9.81
C ARG A 171 -3.03 -12.45 -10.14
N ARG A 172 -4.37 -12.54 -10.05
CA ARG A 172 -5.13 -13.76 -10.36
C ARG A 172 -5.09 -14.12 -11.85
N LEU A 173 -5.10 -13.12 -12.74
CA LEU A 173 -4.94 -13.33 -14.18
C LEU A 173 -3.51 -13.73 -14.52
N GLN A 174 -2.51 -13.01 -13.99
CA GLN A 174 -1.09 -13.31 -14.21
C GLN A 174 -0.73 -14.73 -13.75
N LYS A 175 -1.22 -15.16 -12.58
CA LYS A 175 -1.05 -16.55 -12.12
C LYS A 175 -1.57 -17.57 -13.16
N ARG A 176 -2.72 -17.32 -13.79
CA ARG A 176 -3.29 -18.22 -14.81
C ARG A 176 -2.51 -18.20 -16.12
N VAL A 177 -1.84 -17.10 -16.43
CA VAL A 177 -0.87 -17.02 -17.54
C VAL A 177 0.38 -17.84 -17.23
N GLU A 178 0.93 -17.72 -16.03
CA GLU A 178 2.06 -18.53 -15.56
C GLU A 178 1.74 -20.03 -15.55
N GLU A 179 0.50 -20.40 -15.21
CA GLU A 179 0.00 -21.78 -15.25
C GLU A 179 -0.36 -22.28 -16.66
N GLY A 180 -0.22 -21.44 -17.70
CA GLY A 180 -0.51 -21.82 -19.09
C GLY A 180 -2.00 -21.99 -19.41
N ARG A 181 -2.90 -21.49 -18.55
CA ARG A 181 -4.36 -21.56 -18.75
C ARG A 181 -4.89 -20.38 -19.55
N MET A 182 -4.15 -19.27 -19.56
CA MET A 182 -4.48 -18.05 -20.29
C MET A 182 -3.26 -17.55 -21.05
N THR A 183 -3.50 -16.79 -22.12
CA THR A 183 -2.47 -16.03 -22.81
C THR A 183 -2.69 -14.53 -22.60
N HIS A 184 -1.59 -13.79 -22.59
CA HIS A 184 -1.59 -12.33 -22.59
C HIS A 184 -0.75 -11.86 -23.78
N PRO A 185 -1.31 -11.88 -25.00
CA PRO A 185 -0.61 -11.40 -26.17
C PRO A 185 -0.47 -9.86 -26.14
N GLY A 186 0.72 -9.37 -26.50
CA GLY A 186 1.02 -7.94 -26.61
C GLY A 186 2.06 -7.43 -25.60
N TYR A 187 2.27 -6.12 -25.58
CA TYR A 187 3.22 -5.46 -24.68
C TYR A 187 2.84 -5.67 -23.20
N LEU A 188 3.81 -5.47 -22.29
CA LEU A 188 3.72 -5.70 -20.84
C LEU A 188 2.50 -5.07 -20.13
N ARG A 189 1.80 -4.11 -20.76
CA ARG A 189 0.61 -3.41 -20.24
C ARG A 189 -0.67 -3.65 -21.03
N SER A 190 -0.69 -4.58 -21.99
CA SER A 190 -1.91 -4.92 -22.72
C SER A 190 -2.99 -5.40 -21.74
N PRO A 191 -4.22 -4.86 -21.76
CA PRO A 191 -5.20 -5.18 -20.73
C PRO A 191 -5.92 -6.52 -20.95
N PHE A 192 -5.62 -7.25 -22.04
CA PHE A 192 -6.42 -8.37 -22.54
C PHE A 192 -5.81 -9.73 -22.22
N TYR A 193 -6.63 -10.62 -21.69
CA TYR A 193 -6.28 -12.00 -21.36
C TYR A 193 -7.23 -12.95 -22.07
N PHE A 194 -6.68 -13.91 -22.81
CA PHE A 194 -7.45 -14.88 -23.60
C PHE A 194 -7.35 -16.27 -22.95
N PRO A 195 -8.43 -17.06 -22.96
CA PRO A 195 -8.39 -18.44 -22.50
C PRO A 195 -7.58 -19.30 -23.49
N VAL A 196 -6.76 -20.20 -22.97
CA VAL A 196 -6.13 -21.23 -23.81
C VAL A 196 -7.16 -22.31 -24.14
N PRO A 197 -7.28 -22.79 -25.40
CA PRO A 197 -8.23 -23.83 -25.74
C PRO A 197 -8.08 -25.11 -24.90
N GLY A 198 -9.19 -25.63 -24.39
CA GLY A 198 -9.25 -26.70 -23.39
C GLY A 198 -9.38 -26.20 -21.95
N TRP A 199 -9.28 -24.90 -21.71
CA TRP A 199 -9.55 -24.27 -20.42
C TRP A 199 -10.82 -23.42 -20.48
N PHE A 200 -11.43 -23.21 -19.30
CA PHE A 200 -12.61 -22.35 -19.13
C PHE A 200 -13.77 -22.64 -20.08
N GLY A 201 -13.96 -23.91 -20.46
CA GLY A 201 -15.04 -24.31 -21.38
C GLY A 201 -14.81 -23.96 -22.86
N VAL A 202 -13.64 -23.42 -23.22
CA VAL A 202 -13.30 -23.09 -24.60
C VAL A 202 -12.81 -24.34 -25.32
N SER A 203 -13.51 -24.74 -26.40
CA SER A 203 -13.14 -25.93 -27.20
C SER A 203 -11.81 -25.74 -27.93
N ARG A 204 -11.07 -26.84 -28.11
CA ARG A 204 -9.86 -26.89 -28.96
C ARG A 204 -10.15 -26.79 -30.46
N ASN A 205 -11.41 -26.97 -30.87
CA ASN A 205 -11.84 -27.06 -32.26
C ASN A 205 -12.61 -25.81 -32.70
N ARG A 206 -12.05 -24.62 -32.49
CA ARG A 206 -12.62 -23.37 -33.02
C ARG A 206 -11.84 -22.91 -34.23
#